data_AF-A0A9P5A865-F1
#
_entry.id   AF-A0A9P5A865-F1
#
_cell.length_a   1.000
_cell.length_b   1.000
_cell.length_c   1.000
_cell.angle_alpha   90.00
_cell.angle_beta   90.00
_cell.angle_gamma   90.00
#
_symmetry.space_group_name_H-M   'P 1'
#
loop_
_entity.id
_entity.type
_entity.pdbx_description
1 polymer ?
#
loop_
_entity_poly.entity_id
_entity_poly.type
_entity_poly.pdbx_seq_one_letter_code
_entity_poly.pdbx_strand_id
1 'polypeptide(L)'
;MSDLSSSTDMPVGEFMPNGLGTDPPLTSDSPTVGFKLYHFMLRIRDPVKSLHFYIDLMGMRTVFTVNTGPFTIYYLGYPQTDEHRADLSKFGRDTLAELPYTPGLLELYHVHGSEHEPEGYYSTGNQPPNLGLGHLGFSVPDVPRALEHLRKHGVEVIKDLGSASREDVPLSQWEAQKNIGLGDLHPAYQRAFEQIAFVKDPVRHNPCHGKIHYQTVGMVQG
;
A
#
# COMPACT_ATOMS: atom_id res chain seq x y z
N MET A 1 -32.36 -14.66 -25.45
CA MET A 1 -31.06 -13.97 -25.41
C MET A 1 -31.36 -12.54 -25.00
N SER A 2 -31.42 -12.28 -23.70
CA SER A 2 -31.63 -10.93 -23.16
C SER A 2 -30.28 -10.23 -23.15
N ASP A 3 -30.23 -9.10 -23.84
CA ASP A 3 -29.08 -8.22 -23.96
C ASP A 3 -28.75 -7.64 -22.57
N LEU A 4 -27.77 -8.20 -21.89
CA LEU A 4 -27.22 -7.66 -20.63
C LEU A 4 -26.29 -6.49 -20.98
N SER A 5 -26.89 -5.39 -21.43
CA SER A 5 -26.26 -4.08 -21.32
C SER A 5 -26.30 -3.66 -19.84
N SER A 6 -25.52 -4.33 -18.98
CA SER A 6 -25.25 -3.80 -17.64
C SER A 6 -24.32 -2.60 -17.83
N SER A 7 -24.90 -1.40 -17.83
CA SER A 7 -24.10 -0.17 -17.73
C SER A 7 -23.19 -0.29 -16.51
N THR A 8 -21.92 0.08 -16.69
CA THR A 8 -20.91 0.15 -15.62
C THR A 8 -20.79 1.58 -15.08
N ASP A 9 -21.74 2.45 -15.44
CA ASP A 9 -21.74 3.85 -15.03
C ASP A 9 -22.07 3.93 -13.54
N MET A 10 -21.06 4.32 -12.75
CA MET A 10 -21.22 4.57 -11.32
C MET A 10 -21.75 5.99 -11.10
N PRO A 11 -22.78 6.20 -10.25
CA PRO A 11 -23.22 7.54 -9.87
C PRO A 11 -22.07 8.34 -9.25
N VAL A 12 -21.87 9.57 -9.73
CA VAL A 12 -20.79 10.43 -9.25
C VAL A 12 -21.04 10.83 -7.81
N GLY A 13 -20.08 10.50 -6.93
CA GLY A 13 -20.11 10.96 -5.54
C GLY A 13 -20.93 10.11 -4.58
N GLU A 14 -21.51 9.00 -5.04
CA GLU A 14 -22.24 8.07 -4.18
C GLU A 14 -21.34 6.93 -3.73
N PHE A 15 -21.20 6.74 -2.42
CA PHE A 15 -20.59 5.55 -1.85
C PHE A 15 -21.64 4.45 -1.80
N MET A 16 -21.62 3.54 -2.76
CA MET A 16 -22.60 2.46 -2.87
C MET A 16 -22.08 1.18 -2.21
N PRO A 17 -22.64 0.75 -1.05
CA PRO A 17 -22.32 -0.56 -0.49
C PRO A 17 -22.69 -1.66 -1.49
N ASN A 18 -21.75 -2.56 -1.79
CA ASN A 18 -21.87 -3.59 -2.83
C ASN A 18 -21.94 -3.04 -4.29
N GLY A 19 -21.45 -1.81 -4.53
CA GLY A 19 -21.41 -1.22 -5.87
C GLY A 19 -22.80 -1.11 -6.49
N LEU A 20 -22.97 -1.60 -7.72
CA LEU A 20 -24.27 -1.63 -8.40
C LEU A 20 -25.20 -2.76 -7.92
N GLY A 21 -24.76 -3.60 -6.97
CA GLY A 21 -25.54 -4.75 -6.51
C GLY A 21 -25.69 -5.85 -7.57
N THR A 22 -24.84 -5.84 -8.59
CA THR A 22 -24.87 -6.78 -9.73
C THR A 22 -23.99 -8.01 -9.55
N ASP A 23 -23.24 -8.07 -8.45
CA ASP A 23 -22.38 -9.21 -8.14
C ASP A 23 -23.24 -10.47 -7.96
N PRO A 24 -22.89 -11.59 -8.62
CA PRO A 24 -23.62 -12.83 -8.44
C PRO A 24 -23.46 -13.33 -6.99
N PRO A 25 -24.50 -13.92 -6.38
CA PRO A 25 -24.39 -14.48 -5.04
C PRO A 25 -23.32 -15.58 -5.01
N LEU A 26 -22.46 -15.54 -3.99
CA LEU A 26 -21.48 -16.59 -3.74
C LEU A 26 -22.15 -17.75 -2.97
N THR A 27 -22.53 -18.81 -3.68
CA THR A 27 -23.16 -19.99 -3.09
C THR A 27 -22.18 -20.83 -2.27
N SER A 28 -22.69 -21.62 -1.33
CA SER A 28 -21.87 -22.45 -0.43
C SER A 28 -21.05 -23.52 -1.14
N ASP A 29 -21.46 -23.93 -2.34
CA ASP A 29 -20.80 -24.92 -3.19
C ASP A 29 -19.84 -24.30 -4.22
N SER A 30 -19.68 -22.98 -4.23
CA SER A 30 -18.73 -22.32 -5.13
C SER A 30 -17.29 -22.82 -4.88
N PRO A 31 -16.53 -23.15 -5.93
CA PRO A 31 -15.15 -23.62 -5.79
C PRO A 31 -14.18 -22.56 -5.25
N THR A 32 -14.61 -21.30 -5.18
CA THR A 32 -13.81 -20.19 -4.63
C THR A 32 -14.08 -19.93 -3.15
N VAL A 33 -15.01 -20.67 -2.53
CA VAL A 33 -15.21 -20.63 -1.07
C VAL A 33 -13.89 -20.96 -0.38
N GLY A 34 -13.40 -20.03 0.43
CA GLY A 34 -12.14 -20.18 1.16
C GLY A 34 -10.91 -19.60 0.45
N PHE A 35 -11.02 -19.06 -0.77
CA PHE A 35 -9.92 -18.30 -1.36
C PHE A 35 -9.58 -17.08 -0.49
N LYS A 36 -8.29 -16.82 -0.32
CA LYS A 36 -7.78 -15.71 0.49
C LYS A 36 -6.66 -14.98 -0.23
N LEU A 37 -6.78 -13.66 -0.32
CA LEU A 37 -5.65 -12.79 -0.60
C LEU A 37 -4.94 -12.52 0.73
N TYR A 38 -3.71 -13.01 0.86
CA TYR A 38 -3.01 -12.97 2.15
C TYR A 38 -1.77 -12.07 2.16
N HIS A 39 -1.14 -11.84 1.01
CA HIS A 39 0.04 -10.97 0.91
C HIS A 39 0.08 -10.13 -0.37
N PHE A 40 0.92 -9.10 -0.34
CA PHE A 40 1.39 -8.35 -1.50
C PHE A 40 2.91 -8.40 -1.58
N MET A 41 3.45 -8.44 -2.81
CA MET A 41 4.89 -8.41 -3.05
C MET A 41 5.30 -7.07 -3.66
N LEU A 42 6.33 -6.46 -3.08
CA LEU A 42 6.95 -5.25 -3.59
C LEU A 42 8.43 -5.51 -3.86
N ARG A 43 8.90 -5.12 -5.05
CA ARG A 43 10.34 -5.00 -5.29
C ARG A 43 10.88 -3.79 -4.53
N ILE A 44 11.94 -4.01 -3.78
CA ILE A 44 12.64 -2.98 -3.02
C ILE A 44 14.05 -2.81 -3.55
N ARG A 45 14.47 -1.55 -3.66
CA ARG A 45 15.83 -1.18 -4.12
C ARG A 45 16.87 -1.45 -3.05
N ASP A 46 16.57 -1.09 -1.80
CA ASP A 46 17.53 -1.08 -0.71
C ASP A 46 16.87 -1.64 0.56
N PRO A 47 17.25 -2.86 1.00
CA PRO A 47 16.61 -3.50 2.14
C PRO A 47 16.88 -2.77 3.45
N VAL A 48 18.00 -2.06 3.59
CA VAL A 48 18.29 -1.32 4.83
C VAL A 48 17.24 -0.23 5.04
N LYS A 49 16.97 0.56 3.99
CA LYS A 49 15.97 1.64 4.05
C LYS A 49 14.55 1.10 4.20
N SER A 50 14.19 0.07 3.44
CA SER A 50 12.84 -0.51 3.49
C SER A 50 12.55 -1.22 4.82
N LEU A 51 13.50 -2.00 5.35
CA LEU A 51 13.31 -2.67 6.64
C LEU A 51 13.22 -1.65 7.78
N HIS A 52 14.02 -0.57 7.75
CA HIS A 52 13.89 0.51 8.72
C HIS A 52 12.47 1.11 8.71
N PHE A 53 11.94 1.43 7.53
CA PHE A 53 10.58 1.96 7.40
C PHE A 53 9.53 0.97 7.94
N TYR A 54 9.51 -0.27 7.43
CA TYR A 54 8.43 -1.21 7.77
C TYR A 54 8.55 -1.80 9.18
N ILE A 55 9.76 -2.05 9.68
CA ILE A 55 9.98 -2.68 11.00
C ILE A 55 10.05 -1.64 12.11
N ASP A 56 10.91 -0.63 11.96
CA ASP A 56 11.21 0.29 13.06
C ASP A 56 10.14 1.38 13.17
N LEU A 57 9.69 1.93 12.05
CA LEU A 57 8.73 3.03 12.04
C LEU A 57 7.27 2.56 11.99
N MET A 58 6.99 1.54 11.17
CA MET A 58 5.63 1.02 11.01
C MET A 58 5.31 -0.17 11.91
N GLY A 59 6.29 -0.73 12.63
CA GLY A 59 6.06 -1.74 13.67
C GLY A 59 5.81 -3.17 13.17
N MET A 60 6.02 -3.47 11.89
CA MET A 60 5.97 -4.84 11.37
C MET A 60 7.14 -5.67 11.89
N ARG A 61 7.05 -6.99 11.81
CA ARG A 61 8.11 -7.91 12.21
C ARG A 61 8.35 -8.96 11.13
N THR A 62 9.59 -9.41 11.03
CA THR A 62 9.98 -10.46 10.10
C THR A 62 9.32 -11.77 10.48
N VAL A 63 8.54 -12.34 9.56
CA VAL A 63 8.03 -13.70 9.63
C VAL A 63 9.16 -14.66 9.24
N PHE A 64 9.75 -14.44 8.07
CA PHE A 64 10.95 -15.15 7.62
C PHE A 64 11.77 -14.31 6.66
N THR A 65 13.02 -14.73 6.44
CA THR A 65 13.89 -14.19 5.38
C THR A 65 14.54 -15.35 4.66
N VAL A 66 14.53 -15.32 3.33
CA VAL A 66 15.18 -16.33 2.51
C VAL A 66 16.05 -15.66 1.45
N ASN A 67 17.35 -15.94 1.49
CA ASN A 67 18.27 -15.61 0.41
C ASN A 67 18.25 -16.76 -0.60
N THR A 68 17.86 -16.45 -1.84
CA THR A 68 17.70 -17.44 -2.91
C THR A 68 18.93 -17.53 -3.82
N GLY A 69 19.96 -16.73 -3.56
CA GLY A 69 21.11 -16.53 -4.43
C GLY A 69 21.05 -15.16 -5.10
N PRO A 70 20.26 -14.95 -6.18
CA PRO A 70 20.21 -13.68 -6.91
C PRO A 70 19.31 -12.61 -6.26
N PHE A 71 18.49 -12.99 -5.28
CA PHE A 71 17.62 -12.08 -4.56
C PHE A 71 17.40 -12.55 -3.12
N THR A 72 16.81 -11.68 -2.31
CA THR A 72 16.39 -12.01 -0.95
C THR A 72 14.95 -11.56 -0.74
N ILE A 73 14.16 -12.44 -0.15
CA ILE A 73 12.78 -12.14 0.26
C ILE A 73 12.79 -11.86 1.77
N TYR A 74 12.25 -10.72 2.17
CA TYR A 74 11.91 -10.40 3.55
C TYR A 74 10.40 -10.40 3.67
N TYR A 75 9.86 -11.38 4.39
CA TYR A 75 8.43 -11.51 4.60
C TYR A 75 8.06 -10.89 5.93
N LEU A 76 7.20 -9.88 5.93
CA LEU A 76 6.84 -9.08 7.09
C LEU A 76 5.34 -9.23 7.42
N GLY A 77 5.01 -9.11 8.71
CA GLY A 77 3.63 -9.06 9.20
C GLY A 77 3.54 -8.39 10.57
N TYR A 78 2.31 -8.16 11.06
CA TYR A 78 2.10 -7.65 12.41
C TYR A 78 1.91 -8.78 13.43
N PRO A 79 2.58 -8.73 14.60
CA PRO A 79 2.28 -9.60 15.72
C PRO A 79 0.81 -9.55 16.16
N GLN A 80 0.10 -10.68 16.05
CA GLN A 80 -1.34 -10.77 16.30
C GLN A 80 -1.73 -10.86 17.79
N THR A 81 -0.80 -11.18 18.69
CA THR A 81 -1.05 -11.38 20.14
C THR A 81 0.01 -10.69 20.99
N ASP A 82 -0.26 -10.48 22.29
CA ASP A 82 0.75 -10.00 23.24
C ASP A 82 1.95 -10.96 23.34
N GLU A 83 1.71 -12.26 23.26
CA GLU A 83 2.76 -13.26 23.26
C GLU A 83 3.66 -13.13 22.02
N HIS A 84 3.08 -12.93 20.83
CA HIS A 84 3.85 -12.64 19.62
C HIS A 84 4.66 -11.35 19.73
N ARG A 85 4.14 -10.33 20.42
CA ARG A 85 4.89 -9.08 20.66
C ARG A 85 6.06 -9.30 21.63
N ALA A 86 5.92 -10.20 22.60
CA ALA A 86 6.95 -10.52 23.58
C ALA A 86 8.01 -11.52 23.06
N ASP A 87 7.61 -12.48 22.21
CA ASP A 87 8.48 -13.48 21.59
C ASP A 87 8.36 -13.45 20.05
N LEU A 88 9.24 -12.68 19.43
CA LEU A 88 9.30 -12.57 17.96
C LEU A 88 9.71 -13.87 17.27
N SER A 89 10.42 -14.77 17.96
CA SER A 89 10.77 -16.07 17.39
C SER A 89 9.55 -16.97 17.31
N LYS A 90 8.67 -16.93 18.32
CA LYS A 90 7.36 -17.58 18.26
C LYS A 90 6.48 -16.96 17.19
N PHE A 91 6.40 -15.63 17.12
CA PHE A 91 5.68 -14.94 16.04
C PHE A 91 6.08 -15.44 14.65
N GLY A 92 7.38 -15.51 14.35
CA GLY A 92 7.87 -15.97 13.06
C GLY A 92 7.51 -17.43 12.77
N ARG A 93 7.70 -18.33 13.74
CA ARG A 93 7.38 -19.77 13.59
C ARG A 93 5.89 -20.00 13.37
N ASP A 94 5.04 -19.43 14.21
CA ASP A 94 3.60 -19.66 14.18
C ASP A 94 2.98 -19.03 12.92
N THR A 95 3.41 -17.82 12.56
CA THR A 95 2.93 -17.14 11.34
C THR A 95 3.40 -17.86 10.07
N LEU A 96 4.62 -18.41 10.05
CA LEU A 96 5.11 -19.19 8.91
C LEU A 96 4.34 -20.51 8.75
N ALA A 97 3.95 -21.16 9.85
CA ALA A 97 3.14 -22.38 9.81
C ALA A 97 1.74 -22.12 9.19
N GLU A 98 1.19 -20.92 9.36
CA GLU A 98 -0.13 -20.51 8.89
C GLU A 98 -0.06 -19.47 7.75
N LEU A 99 1.04 -19.45 7.00
CA LEU A 99 1.35 -18.37 6.05
C LEU A 99 0.20 -18.07 5.06
N PRO A 100 -0.39 -19.06 4.35
CA PRO A 100 -1.45 -18.78 3.37
C PRO A 100 -2.78 -18.32 4.01
N TYR A 101 -2.92 -18.49 5.33
CA TYR A 101 -4.11 -18.15 6.08
C TYR A 101 -4.00 -16.83 6.84
N THR A 102 -2.81 -16.25 6.91
CA THR A 102 -2.53 -15.01 7.62
C THR A 102 -2.63 -13.81 6.67
N PRO A 103 -3.67 -12.96 6.77
CA PRO A 103 -3.82 -11.80 5.90
C PRO A 103 -2.86 -10.67 6.29
N GLY A 104 -2.63 -9.75 5.34
CA GLY A 104 -1.87 -8.52 5.59
C GLY A 104 -0.36 -8.72 5.66
N LEU A 105 0.16 -9.76 5.01
CA LEU A 105 1.60 -9.98 4.91
C LEU A 105 2.21 -9.17 3.76
N LEU A 106 3.46 -8.75 3.94
CA LEU A 106 4.21 -7.97 2.96
C LEU A 106 5.49 -8.71 2.58
N GLU A 107 5.61 -9.05 1.30
CA GLU A 107 6.80 -9.65 0.72
C GLU A 107 7.67 -8.55 0.12
N LEU A 108 8.78 -8.21 0.78
CA LEU A 108 9.78 -7.31 0.23
C LEU A 108 10.82 -8.12 -0.53
N TYR A 109 10.90 -7.88 -1.83
CA TYR A 109 11.75 -8.62 -2.75
C TYR A 109 12.95 -7.76 -3.19
N HIS A 110 14.12 -8.09 -2.67
CA HIS A 110 15.37 -7.38 -2.95
C HIS A 110 16.19 -8.15 -3.99
N VAL A 111 16.31 -7.59 -5.19
CA VAL A 111 17.26 -8.10 -6.20
C VAL A 111 18.65 -7.58 -5.85
N HIS A 112 19.63 -8.46 -5.70
CA HIS A 112 20.96 -8.06 -5.26
C HIS A 112 21.64 -7.13 -6.27
N GLY A 113 22.28 -6.08 -5.78
CA GLY A 113 22.90 -5.03 -6.58
C GLY A 113 21.97 -3.85 -6.92
N SER A 114 20.64 -4.01 -6.76
CA SER A 114 19.71 -2.90 -6.99
C SER A 114 19.91 -1.73 -6.02
N GLU A 115 20.49 -1.96 -4.86
CA GLU A 115 20.83 -0.93 -3.86
C GLU A 115 21.87 0.08 -4.37
N HIS A 116 22.65 -0.31 -5.40
CA HIS A 116 23.64 0.53 -6.07
C HIS A 116 23.05 1.34 -7.23
N GLU A 117 21.84 1.00 -7.69
CA GLU A 117 21.15 1.75 -8.73
C GLU A 117 20.64 3.09 -8.18
N PRO A 118 20.44 4.12 -9.03
CA PRO A 118 19.90 5.40 -8.61
C PRO A 118 18.55 5.28 -7.88
N GLU A 119 18.24 6.23 -7.02
CA GLU A 119 16.92 6.27 -6.40
C GLU A 119 15.81 6.36 -7.47
N GLY A 120 14.74 5.62 -7.25
CA GLY A 120 13.65 5.48 -8.21
C GLY A 120 13.88 4.52 -9.37
N TYR A 121 14.90 3.66 -9.26
CA TYR A 121 15.10 2.51 -10.14
C TYR A 121 13.84 1.65 -10.33
N TYR A 122 13.07 1.42 -9.26
CA TYR A 122 11.76 0.78 -9.34
C TYR A 122 10.63 1.83 -9.43
N SER A 123 9.71 1.62 -10.37
CA SER A 123 8.49 2.43 -10.47
C SER A 123 7.55 2.16 -9.31
N THR A 124 6.84 3.20 -8.93
CA THR A 124 5.87 3.22 -7.84
C THR A 124 4.48 2.82 -8.28
N GLY A 125 4.22 2.85 -9.60
CA GLY A 125 2.89 2.70 -10.18
C GLY A 125 2.09 4.01 -10.30
N ASN A 126 2.57 5.13 -9.73
CA ASN A 126 1.86 6.41 -9.77
C ASN A 126 2.45 7.42 -10.78
N GLN A 127 3.41 7.01 -11.60
CA GLN A 127 4.06 7.89 -12.56
C GLN A 127 4.17 7.24 -13.96
N PRO A 128 3.85 7.98 -15.03
CA PRO A 128 4.07 7.52 -16.39
C PRO A 128 5.56 7.22 -16.68
N PRO A 129 5.86 6.29 -17.60
CA PRO A 129 4.91 5.48 -18.37
C PRO A 129 4.36 4.27 -17.59
N ASN A 130 4.82 4.04 -16.36
CA ASN A 130 4.60 2.81 -15.61
C ASN A 130 3.47 2.98 -14.57
N LEU A 131 2.29 3.39 -15.02
CA LEU A 131 1.10 3.49 -14.18
C LEU A 131 0.60 2.08 -13.77
N GLY A 132 0.14 1.91 -12.52
CA GLY A 132 -0.19 0.61 -11.94
C GLY A 132 -0.62 0.69 -10.47
N LEU A 133 0.08 -0.03 -9.58
CA LEU A 133 -0.19 -0.02 -8.14
C LEU A 133 -0.23 1.40 -7.58
N GLY A 134 -1.32 1.76 -6.89
CA GLY A 134 -1.48 3.09 -6.30
C GLY A 134 -0.77 3.23 -4.96
N HIS A 135 -1.19 2.45 -3.97
CA HIS A 135 -0.64 2.53 -2.62
C HIS A 135 -0.93 1.26 -1.82
N LEU A 136 -0.20 1.07 -0.73
CA LEU A 136 -0.59 0.16 0.34
C LEU A 136 -1.39 0.94 1.40
N GLY A 137 -2.44 0.33 1.95
CA GLY A 137 -3.26 0.92 3.01
C GLY A 137 -2.98 0.29 4.37
N PHE A 138 -2.71 1.13 5.37
CA PHE A 138 -2.51 0.72 6.76
C PHE A 138 -3.56 1.41 7.64
N SER A 139 -4.19 0.65 8.53
CA SER A 139 -4.96 1.24 9.62
C SER A 139 -4.02 1.59 10.79
N VAL A 140 -4.19 2.77 11.36
CA VAL A 140 -3.47 3.21 12.56
C VAL A 140 -4.47 3.73 13.61
N PRO A 141 -4.18 3.60 14.91
CA PRO A 141 -5.12 4.06 15.95
C PRO A 141 -5.32 5.59 15.96
N ASP A 142 -4.32 6.35 15.52
CA ASP A 142 -4.29 7.81 15.56
C ASP A 142 -3.39 8.31 14.42
N VAL A 143 -4.01 8.85 13.35
CA VAL A 143 -3.29 9.33 12.16
C VAL A 143 -2.38 10.52 12.49
N PRO A 144 -2.84 11.58 13.18
CA PRO A 144 -1.97 12.69 13.60
C PRO A 144 -0.71 12.23 14.34
N ARG A 145 -0.85 11.32 15.32
CA ARG A 145 0.27 10.80 16.10
C ARG A 145 1.22 9.95 15.24
N ALA A 146 0.69 9.14 14.33
CA ALA A 146 1.50 8.38 13.39
C ALA A 146 2.30 9.31 12.47
N LEU A 147 1.68 10.36 11.92
CA LEU A 147 2.36 11.34 11.10
C LEU A 147 3.44 12.12 11.86
N GLU A 148 3.18 12.51 13.11
CA GLU A 148 4.19 13.13 13.97
C GLU A 148 5.41 12.22 14.15
N HIS A 149 5.16 10.93 14.48
CA HIS A 149 6.21 9.93 14.60
C HIS A 149 7.03 9.81 13.31
N LEU A 150 6.37 9.65 12.16
CA LEU A 150 7.03 9.46 10.87
C LEU A 150 7.83 10.70 10.44
N ARG A 151 7.26 11.90 10.61
CA ARG A 151 7.96 13.17 10.34
C ARG A 151 9.21 13.33 11.18
N LYS A 152 9.14 12.99 12.47
CA LYS A 152 10.29 13.04 13.39
C LYS A 152 11.45 12.15 12.93
N HIS A 153 11.14 11.08 12.18
CA HIS A 153 12.12 10.16 11.60
C HIS A 153 12.44 10.47 10.12
N GLY A 154 12.06 11.64 9.61
CA GLY A 154 12.43 12.11 8.28
C GLY A 154 11.60 11.53 7.13
N VAL A 155 10.46 10.89 7.43
CA VAL A 155 9.52 10.42 6.40
C VAL A 155 8.82 11.61 5.75
N GLU A 156 8.81 11.63 4.41
CA GLU A 156 8.13 12.65 3.62
C GLU A 156 6.61 12.37 3.62
N VAL A 157 5.82 13.35 4.08
CA VAL A 157 4.36 13.32 3.98
C VAL A 157 3.98 13.86 2.60
N ILE A 158 3.41 13.01 1.76
CA ILE A 158 2.97 13.33 0.39
C ILE A 158 1.64 14.09 0.45
N LYS A 159 0.74 13.65 1.32
CA LYS A 159 -0.57 14.24 1.56
C LYS A 159 -0.85 14.22 3.05
N ASP A 160 -1.15 15.38 3.62
CA ASP A 160 -1.50 15.50 5.02
C ASP A 160 -2.96 15.12 5.29
N LEU A 161 -3.26 14.85 6.57
CA LEU A 161 -4.64 14.73 7.03
C LEU A 161 -5.39 16.07 6.81
N GLY A 162 -6.65 16.00 6.40
CA GLY A 162 -7.46 17.18 6.06
C GLY A 162 -7.27 17.71 4.64
N SER A 163 -6.19 17.33 3.93
CA SER A 163 -6.00 17.72 2.52
C SER A 163 -6.89 16.87 1.62
N ALA A 164 -7.51 17.45 0.59
CA ALA A 164 -8.27 16.68 -0.40
C ALA A 164 -8.35 17.41 -1.75
N SER A 165 -7.21 17.94 -2.17
CA SER A 165 -7.08 18.67 -3.43
C SER A 165 -7.00 17.71 -4.62
N ARG A 166 -7.20 18.24 -5.83
CA ARG A 166 -7.08 17.47 -7.07
C ARG A 166 -5.64 16.99 -7.29
N GLU A 167 -4.67 17.74 -6.78
CA GLU A 167 -3.24 17.49 -6.85
C GLU A 167 -2.79 16.35 -5.91
N ASP A 168 -3.57 16.08 -4.86
CA ASP A 168 -3.32 14.98 -3.91
C ASP A 168 -3.74 13.62 -4.49
N VAL A 169 -4.54 13.60 -5.56
CA VAL A 169 -5.01 12.37 -6.22
C VAL A 169 -4.05 12.02 -7.37
N PRO A 170 -3.61 10.75 -7.51
CA PRO A 170 -2.58 10.34 -8.48
C PRO A 170 -3.11 10.24 -9.93
N LEU A 171 -3.79 11.28 -10.41
CA LEU A 171 -4.20 11.42 -11.80
C LEU A 171 -3.16 12.28 -12.53
N SER A 172 -2.50 11.68 -13.52
CA SER A 172 -1.30 12.27 -14.13
C SER A 172 -1.61 13.30 -15.22
N GLN A 173 -0.70 14.27 -15.40
CA GLN A 173 -0.77 15.20 -16.54
C GLN A 173 -0.65 14.49 -17.90
N TRP A 174 0.02 13.33 -17.92
CA TRP A 174 0.13 12.51 -19.13
C TRP A 174 -1.22 11.90 -19.55
N GLU A 175 -2.06 11.51 -18.58
CA GLU A 175 -3.44 11.11 -18.84
C GLU A 175 -4.30 12.31 -19.25
N ALA A 176 -4.15 13.45 -18.56
CA ALA A 176 -4.90 14.66 -18.87
C ALA A 176 -4.65 15.17 -20.31
N GLN A 177 -3.40 15.09 -20.80
CA GLN A 177 -3.04 15.42 -22.19
C GLN A 177 -3.74 14.53 -23.24
N LYS A 178 -4.27 13.38 -22.81
CA LYS A 178 -5.05 12.45 -23.65
C LYS A 178 -6.55 12.58 -23.42
N ASN A 179 -6.99 13.62 -22.71
CA ASN A 179 -8.37 13.82 -22.25
C ASN A 179 -8.89 12.71 -21.33
N ILE A 180 -8.02 12.14 -20.49
CA ILE A 180 -8.36 11.08 -19.52
C ILE A 180 -8.31 11.65 -18.10
N GLY A 181 -9.27 11.28 -17.24
CA GLY A 181 -9.26 11.65 -15.82
C GLY A 181 -9.40 13.16 -15.55
N LEU A 182 -10.13 13.85 -16.44
CA LEU A 182 -10.43 15.27 -16.34
C LEU A 182 -11.63 15.52 -15.41
N GLY A 183 -11.74 16.75 -14.89
CA GLY A 183 -12.83 17.18 -14.01
C GLY A 183 -12.42 17.32 -12.55
N ASP A 184 -13.34 17.85 -11.75
CA ASP A 184 -13.16 18.11 -10.34
C ASP A 184 -13.52 16.90 -9.48
N LEU A 185 -12.90 16.82 -8.29
CA LEU A 185 -13.27 15.81 -7.32
C LEU A 185 -14.65 16.13 -6.73
N HIS A 186 -15.53 15.13 -6.70
CA HIS A 186 -16.83 15.31 -6.05
C HIS A 186 -16.65 15.54 -4.54
N PRO A 187 -17.40 16.47 -3.90
CA PRO A 187 -17.24 16.77 -2.47
C PRO A 187 -17.39 15.58 -1.54
N ALA A 188 -18.20 14.59 -1.93
CA ALA A 188 -18.34 13.35 -1.16
C ALA A 188 -17.03 12.55 -1.10
N TYR A 189 -16.32 12.43 -2.24
CA TYR A 189 -15.02 11.78 -2.27
C TYR A 189 -14.00 12.56 -1.45
N GLN A 190 -13.99 13.90 -1.57
CA GLN A 190 -13.07 14.75 -0.82
C GLN A 190 -13.22 14.56 0.70
N ARG A 191 -14.45 14.47 1.21
CA ARG A 191 -14.73 14.19 2.64
C ARG A 191 -14.25 12.82 3.12
N ALA A 192 -14.18 11.82 2.25
CA ALA A 192 -13.56 10.54 2.62
C ALA A 192 -12.03 10.63 2.54
N PHE A 193 -11.53 11.28 1.49
CA PHE A 193 -10.11 11.39 1.19
C PHE A 193 -9.33 12.27 2.18
N GLU A 194 -9.97 13.28 2.77
CA GLU A 194 -9.40 14.11 3.83
C GLU A 194 -9.03 13.30 5.09
N GLN A 195 -9.67 12.15 5.31
CA GLN A 195 -9.43 11.28 6.47
C GLN A 195 -8.23 10.34 6.29
N ILE A 196 -7.58 10.37 5.12
CA ILE A 196 -6.46 9.49 4.76
C ILE A 196 -5.21 10.36 4.64
N ALA A 197 -4.08 9.94 5.23
CA ALA A 197 -2.80 10.59 4.96
C ALA A 197 -1.92 9.70 4.08
N PHE A 198 -1.08 10.30 3.22
CA PHE A 198 -0.09 9.55 2.44
C PHE A 198 1.32 9.93 2.83
N VAL A 199 2.14 8.92 3.07
CA VAL A 199 3.56 9.04 3.33
C VAL A 199 4.37 8.25 2.31
N LYS A 200 5.66 8.56 2.26
CA LYS A 200 6.59 8.03 1.29
C LYS A 200 7.50 6.96 1.90
N ASP A 201 7.58 5.80 1.26
CA ASP A 201 8.46 4.68 1.65
C ASP A 201 9.56 4.40 0.60
N PRO A 202 10.85 4.21 0.99
CA PRO A 202 11.42 4.35 2.34
C PRO A 202 12.04 5.73 2.63
N VAL A 203 12.52 5.92 3.87
CA VAL A 203 13.14 7.16 4.37
C VAL A 203 14.33 7.62 3.52
N ARG A 204 14.43 8.93 3.27
CA ARG A 204 15.63 9.55 2.65
C ARG A 204 16.78 9.62 3.65
N HIS A 205 17.95 9.14 3.28
CA HIS A 205 19.20 9.69 3.85
C HIS A 205 19.61 10.87 2.96
N ASN A 206 19.36 12.09 3.44
CA ASN A 206 19.81 13.40 2.91
C ASN A 206 18.75 14.23 2.10
N PRO A 207 18.53 15.53 2.38
CA PRO A 207 17.45 16.34 1.78
C PRO A 207 17.79 17.01 0.44
N CYS A 208 18.96 16.77 -0.15
CA CYS A 208 19.44 17.56 -1.27
C CYS A 208 18.98 17.03 -2.65
N HIS A 209 17.97 17.72 -3.19
CA HIS A 209 17.60 17.86 -4.61
C HIS A 209 16.94 16.65 -5.33
N GLY A 210 15.78 16.93 -5.93
CA GLY A 210 15.08 16.05 -6.87
C GLY A 210 13.75 15.47 -6.35
N LYS A 211 12.69 15.58 -7.17
CA LYS A 211 11.50 14.73 -7.07
C LYS A 211 11.93 13.34 -7.54
N ILE A 212 11.85 12.35 -6.65
CA ILE A 212 12.35 10.99 -6.85
C ILE A 212 11.25 10.00 -6.43
N HIS A 213 11.29 8.77 -6.99
CA HIS A 213 10.24 7.75 -7.06
C HIS A 213 10.23 6.74 -5.89
N TYR A 214 9.08 6.62 -5.22
CA TYR A 214 8.85 5.83 -3.99
C TYR A 214 7.40 5.33 -3.92
N GLN A 215 7.15 4.21 -3.26
CA GLN A 215 5.78 3.73 -3.07
C GLN A 215 5.02 4.60 -2.07
N THR A 216 3.72 4.76 -2.32
CA THR A 216 2.84 5.58 -1.49
C THR A 216 2.18 4.68 -0.45
N VAL A 217 2.25 5.07 0.82
CA VAL A 217 1.58 4.37 1.93
C VAL A 217 0.46 5.26 2.44
N GLY A 218 -0.78 4.78 2.29
CA GLY A 218 -1.98 5.40 2.83
C GLY A 218 -2.22 4.95 4.26
N MET A 219 -2.45 5.90 5.17
CA MET A 219 -2.86 5.63 6.54
C MET A 219 -4.28 6.13 6.76
N VAL A 220 -5.12 5.28 7.31
CA VAL A 220 -6.49 5.61 7.71
C VAL A 220 -6.65 5.31 9.20
N GLN A 221 -7.47 6.09 9.90
CA GLN A 221 -7.75 5.81 11.29
C GLN A 221 -8.65 4.57 11.42
N GLY A 222 -8.18 3.60 12.19
CA GLY A 222 -8.89 2.34 12.49
C GLY A 222 -9.61 2.33 13.82
#